data_AF-A0A838N0V9-F1
#
_entry.id   AF-A0A838N0V9-F1
#
_cell.length_a   1.000
_cell.length_b   1.000
_cell.length_c   1.000
_cell.angle_alpha   90.00
_cell.angle_beta   90.00
_cell.angle_gamma   90.00
#
_symmetry.space_group_name_H-M   'P 1'
#
loop_
_entity.id
_entity.type
_entity.pdbx_description
1 polymer ?
#
loop_
_entity_poly.entity_id
_entity_poly.type
_entity_poly.pdbx_seq_one_letter_code
_entity_poly.pdbx_strand_id
1 'polypeptide(L)'
;MLGQLNTQRIARRGSLMASGIVIAVATGVLAGWSFHVPLLRRYVAGLVSMNPLTACCLIAAGLSLFLLRNEAAGTGRKRLGQFIAATVAVFGAIKLAAILSGSPFSFDQSLFTDQLSTRAEPHSHVALRDALALLLCGSGLIFLNVETRRGRRPTELLATITAIIAALALFAYSYGLFVYYQTPDFVPMSLPGSIAFLALAAGMLLARPHRGAMAFVTSDTSGGFLARLLLPLGLLLPILLGALRIGGENAGLYSTRIGVGLFATGFIVLFLATVWWTARLLFRSDTERKRAEEHVRQLNAQLERRVEERTAELSRVNDELQRVSKAKDDFLAAISHELRTPLTPVLMSAAAMELDTTLPPEQREQFSMM
;
A
#
# COMPACT_ATOMS: atom_id res chain seq x y z
N MET A 1 -1.13 3.69 -13.28
CA MET A 1 -1.47 2.28 -13.00
C MET A 1 -0.26 1.42 -12.58
N LEU A 2 0.89 1.52 -13.24
CA LEU A 2 2.09 0.73 -12.91
C LEU A 2 2.71 1.04 -11.52
N GLY A 3 2.65 2.30 -11.06
CA GLY A 3 3.13 2.70 -9.73
C GLY A 3 2.39 2.00 -8.58
N GLN A 4 1.05 2.05 -8.60
CA GLN A 4 0.22 1.45 -7.56
C GLN A 4 0.44 -0.06 -7.43
N LEU A 5 0.58 -0.77 -8.55
CA LEU A 5 0.87 -2.21 -8.55
C LEU A 5 2.22 -2.53 -7.90
N ASN A 6 3.22 -1.65 -8.05
CA ASN A 6 4.53 -1.82 -7.46
C ASN A 6 4.52 -1.55 -5.94
N THR A 7 3.91 -0.45 -5.50
CA THR A 7 3.76 -0.12 -4.07
C THR A 7 3.00 -1.20 -3.31
N GLN A 8 2.00 -1.81 -3.94
CA GLN A 8 1.22 -2.92 -3.36
C GLN A 8 2.03 -4.22 -3.27
N ARG A 9 2.84 -4.53 -4.28
CA ARG A 9 3.77 -5.68 -4.23
C ARG A 9 4.80 -5.49 -3.12
N ILE A 10 5.32 -4.28 -2.96
CA ILE A 10 6.27 -3.93 -1.89
C ILE A 10 5.62 -4.12 -0.52
N ALA A 11 4.39 -3.62 -0.30
CA ALA A 11 3.71 -3.78 0.98
C ALA A 11 3.41 -5.26 1.32
N ARG A 12 2.98 -6.07 0.33
CA ARG A 12 2.79 -7.52 0.51
C ARG A 12 4.11 -8.23 0.84
N ARG A 13 5.21 -7.86 0.19
CA ARG A 13 6.56 -8.34 0.53
C ARG A 13 6.97 -7.89 1.93
N GLY A 14 6.61 -6.67 2.34
CA GLY A 14 6.84 -6.16 3.69
C GLY A 14 6.14 -7.00 4.77
N SER A 15 4.86 -7.35 4.58
CA SER A 15 4.15 -8.25 5.50
C SER A 15 4.77 -9.66 5.55
N LEU A 16 5.29 -10.16 4.42
CA LEU A 16 6.06 -11.41 4.38
C LEU A 16 7.37 -11.31 5.16
N MET A 17 8.16 -10.27 4.91
CA MET A 17 9.42 -10.05 5.63
C MET A 17 9.19 -9.91 7.12
N ALA A 18 8.16 -9.15 7.53
CA ALA A 18 7.74 -9.03 8.91
C ALA A 18 7.44 -10.40 9.55
N SER A 19 6.63 -11.25 8.91
CA SER A 19 6.37 -12.60 9.42
C SER A 19 7.64 -13.44 9.54
N GLY A 20 8.56 -13.33 8.58
CA GLY A 20 9.85 -14.02 8.61
C GLY A 20 10.77 -13.54 9.73
N ILE A 21 10.85 -12.22 9.95
CA ILE A 21 11.64 -11.61 11.04
C ILE A 21 11.11 -12.09 12.39
N VAL A 22 9.79 -12.06 12.61
CA VAL A 22 9.18 -12.51 13.87
C VAL A 22 9.53 -13.97 14.16
N ILE A 23 9.37 -14.86 13.16
CA ILE A 23 9.68 -16.28 13.30
C ILE A 23 11.19 -16.47 13.55
N ALA A 24 12.06 -15.78 12.82
CA ALA A 24 13.51 -15.90 12.96
C ALA A 24 13.98 -15.45 14.35
N VAL A 25 13.51 -14.29 14.83
CA VAL A 25 13.84 -13.77 16.17
C VAL A 25 13.38 -14.74 17.26
N ALA A 26 12.13 -15.17 17.21
CA ALA A 26 11.56 -16.06 18.23
C ALA A 26 12.18 -17.47 18.20
N THR A 27 12.49 -18.01 17.01
CA THR A 27 13.20 -19.29 16.87
C THR A 27 14.62 -19.18 17.41
N GLY A 28 15.32 -18.07 17.16
CA GLY A 28 16.63 -17.80 17.74
C GLY A 28 16.60 -17.79 19.27
N VAL A 29 15.59 -17.17 19.87
CA VAL A 29 15.38 -17.18 21.32
C VAL A 29 15.16 -18.59 21.86
N LEU A 30 14.30 -19.40 21.21
CA LEU A 30 14.09 -20.79 21.62
C LEU A 30 15.36 -21.63 21.51
N ALA A 31 16.13 -21.47 20.43
CA ALA A 31 17.44 -22.10 20.30
C ALA A 31 18.39 -21.64 21.43
N GLY A 32 18.33 -20.37 21.82
CA GLY A 32 19.06 -19.84 22.97
C GLY A 32 18.70 -20.51 24.30
N TRP A 33 17.44 -20.89 24.49
CA TRP A 33 17.03 -21.70 25.64
C TRP A 33 17.51 -23.15 25.52
N SER A 34 17.32 -23.80 24.37
CA SER A 34 17.71 -25.20 24.16
C SER A 34 19.21 -25.45 24.24
N PHE A 35 20.04 -24.52 23.75
CA PHE A 35 21.50 -24.62 23.76
C PHE A 35 22.16 -23.83 24.89
N HIS A 36 21.36 -23.29 25.83
CA HIS A 36 21.83 -22.47 26.95
C HIS A 36 22.66 -21.23 26.57
N VAL A 37 22.49 -20.70 25.35
CA VAL A 37 23.23 -19.51 24.86
C VAL A 37 22.52 -18.23 25.34
N PRO A 38 23.09 -17.46 26.30
CA PRO A 38 22.42 -16.28 26.84
C PRO A 38 22.21 -15.19 25.79
N LEU A 39 23.18 -15.01 24.90
CA LEU A 39 23.15 -13.97 23.86
C LEU A 39 21.91 -14.09 22.95
N LEU A 40 21.49 -15.31 22.62
CA LEU A 40 20.31 -15.54 21.78
C LEU A 40 18.99 -15.24 22.52
N ARG A 41 18.97 -15.31 23.86
CA ARG A 41 17.78 -15.06 24.70
C ARG A 41 17.52 -13.57 24.95
N ARG A 42 18.58 -12.76 25.02
CA ARG A 42 18.51 -11.34 25.46
C ARG A 42 19.16 -10.33 24.49
N TYR A 43 19.91 -10.79 23.49
CA TYR A 43 20.73 -10.02 22.53
C TYR A 43 21.87 -9.19 23.10
N VAL A 44 21.72 -8.61 24.29
CA VAL A 44 22.77 -7.83 24.96
C VAL A 44 22.92 -8.33 26.39
N ALA A 45 24.16 -8.56 26.83
CA ALA A 45 24.46 -9.00 28.18
C ALA A 45 23.88 -8.04 29.23
N GLY A 46 23.31 -8.58 30.31
CA GLY A 46 22.66 -7.79 31.37
C GLY A 46 21.21 -7.37 31.10
N LEU A 47 20.66 -7.61 29.89
CA LEU A 47 19.23 -7.39 29.63
C LEU A 47 18.37 -8.61 29.97
N VAL A 48 17.06 -8.38 30.04
CA VAL A 48 16.04 -9.40 30.32
C VAL A 48 15.93 -10.40 29.17
N SER A 49 15.99 -11.69 29.54
CA SER A 49 15.80 -12.82 28.64
C SER A 49 14.33 -12.92 28.22
N MET A 50 14.08 -13.16 26.93
CA MET A 50 12.72 -13.39 26.45
C MET A 50 12.18 -14.75 26.91
N ASN A 51 10.99 -14.74 27.49
CA ASN A 51 10.32 -15.95 27.97
C ASN A 51 10.05 -16.94 26.79
N PRO A 52 10.30 -18.25 26.98
CA PRO A 52 10.15 -19.25 25.93
C PRO A 52 8.69 -19.41 25.47
N LEU A 53 7.70 -19.26 26.37
CA LEU A 53 6.29 -19.27 25.98
C LEU A 53 5.96 -18.08 25.07
N THR A 54 6.46 -16.88 25.38
CA THR A 54 6.30 -15.71 24.51
C THR A 54 6.91 -15.96 23.13
N ALA A 55 8.05 -16.66 23.06
CA ALA A 55 8.69 -17.01 21.79
C ALA A 55 7.84 -17.99 20.98
N CYS A 56 7.29 -19.04 21.61
CA CYS A 56 6.33 -19.94 20.98
C CYS A 56 5.10 -19.18 20.44
N CYS A 57 4.52 -18.28 21.24
CA CYS A 57 3.39 -17.46 20.83
C CYS A 57 3.73 -16.51 19.66
N LEU A 58 4.94 -15.96 19.62
CA LEU A 58 5.38 -15.10 18.51
C LEU A 58 5.62 -15.90 17.23
N ILE A 59 6.17 -17.12 17.31
CA ILE A 59 6.25 -18.03 16.14
C ILE A 59 4.84 -18.32 15.62
N ALA A 60 3.92 -18.68 16.52
CA ALA A 60 2.52 -18.94 16.17
C ALA A 60 1.86 -17.70 15.53
N ALA A 61 2.05 -16.51 16.09
CA ALA A 61 1.52 -15.27 15.53
C ALA A 61 2.13 -14.93 14.16
N GLY A 62 3.45 -15.15 13.98
CA GLY A 62 4.14 -14.99 12.70
C GLY A 62 3.62 -15.96 11.62
N LEU A 63 3.40 -17.22 11.97
CA LEU A 63 2.79 -18.23 11.10
C LEU A 63 1.33 -17.87 10.76
N SER A 64 0.56 -17.42 11.75
CA SER A 64 -0.80 -16.94 11.54
C SER A 64 -0.84 -15.77 10.55
N LEU A 65 0.02 -14.77 10.72
CA LEU A 65 0.16 -13.66 9.78
C LEU A 65 0.55 -14.15 8.37
N PHE A 66 1.52 -15.07 8.28
CA PHE A 66 1.95 -15.65 7.00
C PHE A 66 0.78 -16.34 6.26
N LEU A 67 -0.04 -17.10 6.99
CA LEU A 67 -1.21 -17.78 6.43
C LEU A 67 -2.33 -16.82 6.05
N LEU A 68 -2.57 -15.78 6.87
CA LEU A 68 -3.68 -14.84 6.70
C LEU A 68 -3.38 -13.71 5.72
N ARG A 69 -2.11 -13.38 5.43
CA ARG A 69 -1.78 -12.25 4.54
C ARG A 69 -2.27 -12.45 3.11
N ASN A 70 -2.36 -13.68 2.61
CA ASN A 70 -2.76 -13.92 1.23
C ASN A 70 -4.29 -13.97 1.10
N GLU A 71 -4.90 -12.93 0.53
CA GLU A 71 -6.35 -12.83 0.34
C GLU A 71 -6.91 -13.95 -0.57
N ALA A 72 -6.11 -14.41 -1.54
CA ALA A 72 -6.48 -15.48 -2.46
C ALA A 72 -6.31 -16.89 -1.85
N ALA A 73 -5.87 -17.02 -0.60
CA ALA A 73 -5.74 -18.31 0.04
C ALA A 73 -7.12 -18.97 0.27
N GLY A 74 -7.17 -20.30 0.09
CA GLY A 74 -8.37 -21.10 0.33
C GLY A 74 -8.83 -21.05 1.80
N THR A 75 -10.11 -21.38 2.01
CA THR A 75 -10.79 -21.30 3.31
C THR A 75 -10.09 -22.09 4.42
N GLY A 76 -9.52 -23.26 4.10
CA GLY A 76 -8.78 -24.08 5.07
C GLY A 76 -7.55 -23.38 5.66
N ARG A 77 -6.72 -22.75 4.80
CA ARG A 77 -5.55 -21.98 5.25
C ARG A 77 -5.95 -20.79 6.13
N LYS A 78 -7.04 -20.11 5.77
CA LYS A 78 -7.58 -18.99 6.55
C LYS A 78 -8.08 -19.44 7.92
N ARG A 79 -8.85 -20.53 7.99
CA ARG A 79 -9.33 -21.10 9.26
C ARG A 79 -8.18 -21.55 10.16
N LEU A 80 -7.15 -22.20 9.59
CA LEU A 80 -5.95 -22.57 10.34
C LEU A 80 -5.23 -21.33 10.90
N GLY A 81 -5.04 -20.30 10.08
CA GLY A 81 -4.45 -19.04 10.54
C GLY A 81 -5.24 -18.36 11.65
N GLN A 82 -6.58 -18.37 11.56
CA GLN A 82 -7.47 -17.84 12.60
C GLN A 82 -7.43 -18.66 13.89
N PHE A 83 -7.39 -19.98 13.79
CA PHE A 83 -7.25 -20.87 14.94
C PHE A 83 -5.94 -20.60 15.69
N ILE A 84 -4.82 -20.50 14.95
CA ILE A 84 -3.52 -20.15 15.52
C ILE A 84 -3.58 -18.76 16.19
N ALA A 85 -4.19 -17.76 15.54
CA ALA A 85 -4.36 -16.44 16.15
C ALA A 85 -5.19 -16.47 17.44
N ALA A 86 -6.26 -17.27 17.47
CA ALA A 86 -7.10 -17.46 18.64
C ALA A 86 -6.33 -18.08 19.80
N THR A 87 -5.49 -19.09 19.55
CA THR A 87 -4.63 -19.65 20.60
C THR A 87 -3.68 -18.61 21.19
N VAL A 88 -3.04 -17.77 20.35
CA VAL A 88 -2.17 -16.68 20.83
C VAL A 88 -2.95 -15.67 21.68
N ALA A 89 -4.15 -15.26 21.23
CA ALA A 89 -5.00 -14.34 21.98
C ALA A 89 -5.41 -14.91 23.34
N VAL A 90 -5.78 -16.19 23.39
CA VAL A 90 -6.16 -16.89 24.63
C VAL A 90 -4.99 -16.96 25.59
N PHE A 91 -3.78 -17.31 25.13
CA PHE A 91 -2.59 -17.29 25.98
C PHE A 91 -2.28 -15.90 26.53
N GLY A 92 -2.38 -14.86 25.68
CA GLY A 92 -2.23 -13.47 26.10
C GLY A 92 -3.26 -13.07 27.16
N ALA A 93 -4.53 -13.44 26.97
CA ALA A 93 -5.61 -13.17 27.91
C ALA A 93 -5.43 -13.88 29.26
N ILE A 94 -5.11 -15.18 29.23
CA ILE A 94 -4.86 -15.98 30.44
C ILE A 94 -3.70 -15.38 31.22
N LYS A 95 -2.58 -15.05 30.56
CA LYS A 95 -1.42 -14.48 31.25
C LYS A 95 -1.70 -13.08 31.79
N LEU A 96 -2.42 -12.25 31.03
CA LEU A 96 -2.84 -10.92 31.49
C LEU A 96 -3.75 -11.01 32.71
N ALA A 97 -4.74 -11.91 32.71
CA ALA A 97 -5.62 -12.14 33.84
C ALA A 97 -4.86 -12.68 35.07
N ALA A 98 -3.92 -13.60 34.88
CA ALA A 98 -3.07 -14.11 35.97
C ALA A 98 -2.24 -13.00 36.63
N ILE A 99 -1.64 -12.11 35.83
CA ILE A 99 -0.85 -10.97 36.35
C ILE A 99 -1.75 -9.99 37.09
N LEU A 100 -2.92 -9.63 36.54
CA LEU A 100 -3.83 -8.65 37.16
C LEU A 100 -4.50 -9.17 38.43
N SER A 101 -4.73 -10.48 38.54
CA SER A 101 -5.29 -11.11 39.74
C SER A 101 -4.25 -11.41 40.81
N GLY A 102 -2.96 -11.14 40.56
CA GLY A 102 -1.87 -11.52 41.46
C GLY A 102 -1.76 -13.03 41.65
N SER A 103 -2.27 -13.83 40.70
CA SER A 103 -2.27 -15.28 40.82
C SER A 103 -0.84 -15.82 40.80
N PRO A 104 -0.44 -16.70 41.75
CA PRO A 104 0.86 -17.35 41.72
C PRO A 104 0.98 -18.34 40.55
N PHE A 105 -0.12 -18.68 39.88
CA PHE A 105 -0.14 -19.62 38.78
C PHE A 105 0.48 -19.01 37.52
N SER A 106 1.66 -19.52 37.14
CA SER A 106 2.36 -19.16 35.92
C SER A 106 2.43 -20.36 34.97
N PHE A 107 1.54 -20.38 33.97
CA PHE A 107 1.47 -21.46 32.97
C PHE A 107 2.82 -21.70 32.26
N ASP A 108 3.58 -20.65 32.01
CA ASP A 108 4.94 -20.69 31.47
C ASP A 108 5.91 -21.45 32.38
N GLN A 109 5.84 -21.27 33.70
CA GLN A 109 6.68 -22.00 34.66
C GLN A 109 6.31 -23.49 34.72
N SER A 110 5.04 -23.85 34.49
CA SER A 110 4.62 -25.26 34.42
C SER A 110 5.11 -25.96 33.16
N LEU A 111 5.20 -25.26 32.03
CA LEU A 111 5.62 -25.85 30.75
C LEU A 111 7.15 -25.89 30.60
N PHE A 112 7.85 -24.92 31.20
CA PHE A 112 9.29 -24.73 31.07
C PHE A 112 9.97 -24.69 32.44
N THR A 113 9.61 -25.61 33.34
CA THR A 113 10.07 -25.62 34.74
C THR A 113 11.59 -25.66 34.87
N ASP A 114 12.26 -26.49 34.08
CA ASP A 114 13.73 -26.63 34.11
C ASP A 114 14.45 -25.35 33.65
N GLN A 115 13.83 -24.61 32.73
CA GLN A 115 14.40 -23.41 32.11
C GLN A 115 14.10 -22.14 32.95
N LEU A 116 12.93 -22.08 33.59
CA LEU A 116 12.44 -20.91 34.32
C LEU A 116 12.57 -21.05 35.85
N SER A 117 13.33 -22.03 36.34
CA SER A 117 13.57 -22.20 37.77
C SER A 117 14.16 -20.93 38.39
N THR A 118 13.60 -20.52 39.54
CA THR A 118 13.82 -19.20 40.18
C THR A 118 15.28 -18.90 40.55
N ARG A 119 16.15 -19.92 40.58
CA ARG A 119 17.60 -19.75 40.83
C ARG A 119 18.42 -19.40 39.58
N ALA A 120 17.93 -19.70 38.38
CA ALA A 120 18.69 -19.52 37.14
C ALA A 120 18.47 -18.16 36.48
N GLU A 121 17.22 -17.67 36.41
CA GLU A 121 16.87 -16.40 35.76
C GLU A 121 15.65 -15.70 36.45
N PRO A 122 15.85 -14.94 37.55
CA PRO A 122 14.77 -14.38 38.36
C PRO A 122 13.80 -13.42 37.64
N HIS A 123 14.16 -12.91 36.45
CA HIS A 123 13.37 -11.93 35.68
C HIS A 123 12.83 -12.49 34.35
N SER A 124 12.77 -13.81 34.17
CA SER A 124 12.31 -14.44 32.92
C SER A 124 10.80 -14.69 32.83
N HIS A 125 10.00 -14.14 33.75
CA HIS A 125 8.54 -14.23 33.68
C HIS A 125 7.98 -13.30 32.60
N VAL A 126 6.86 -13.70 31.98
CA VAL A 126 6.22 -12.87 30.95
C VAL A 126 5.80 -11.52 31.55
N ALA A 127 6.30 -10.42 30.98
CA ALA A 127 5.94 -9.07 31.39
C ALA A 127 4.47 -8.75 31.10
N LEU A 128 3.87 -7.85 31.88
CA LEU A 128 2.50 -7.34 31.64
C LEU A 128 2.34 -6.82 30.20
N ARG A 129 3.36 -6.11 29.69
CA ARG A 129 3.40 -5.56 28.33
C ARG A 129 3.43 -6.65 27.26
N ASP A 130 4.14 -7.75 27.51
CA ASP A 130 4.20 -8.89 26.60
C ASP A 130 2.86 -9.61 26.53
N ALA A 131 2.22 -9.85 27.69
CA ALA A 131 0.89 -10.47 27.74
C ALA A 131 -0.18 -9.62 27.01
N LEU A 132 -0.16 -8.31 27.23
CA LEU A 132 -1.03 -7.37 26.52
C LEU A 132 -0.74 -7.36 25.01
N ALA A 133 0.53 -7.31 24.61
CA ALA A 133 0.91 -7.32 23.20
C ALA A 133 0.51 -8.62 22.49
N LEU A 134 0.65 -9.78 23.14
CA LEU A 134 0.15 -11.07 22.63
C LEU A 134 -1.37 -11.05 22.43
N LEU A 135 -2.11 -10.55 23.41
CA LEU A 135 -3.57 -10.44 23.32
C LEU A 135 -4.00 -9.54 22.16
N LEU A 136 -3.38 -8.36 22.04
CA LEU A 136 -3.68 -7.39 20.98
C LEU A 136 -3.32 -7.94 19.59
N CYS A 137 -2.15 -8.57 19.44
CA CYS A 137 -1.72 -9.18 18.18
C CYS A 137 -2.60 -10.36 17.78
N GLY A 138 -2.87 -11.29 18.70
CA GLY A 138 -3.76 -12.43 18.44
C GLY A 138 -5.15 -11.96 18.04
N SER A 139 -5.74 -11.01 18.79
CA SER A 139 -7.04 -10.43 18.47
C SER A 139 -7.03 -9.69 17.12
N GLY A 140 -5.97 -8.93 16.83
CA GLY A 140 -5.87 -8.21 15.56
C GLY A 140 -5.73 -9.15 14.37
N LEU A 141 -5.06 -10.29 14.51
CA LEU A 141 -4.98 -11.32 13.47
C LEU A 141 -6.33 -12.00 13.24
N ILE A 142 -7.13 -12.24 14.28
CA ILE A 142 -8.52 -12.74 14.15
C ILE A 142 -9.35 -11.74 13.33
N PHE A 143 -9.24 -10.45 13.64
CA PHE A 143 -10.00 -9.38 12.98
C PHE A 143 -9.38 -8.87 11.66
N LEU A 144 -8.32 -9.50 11.13
CA LEU A 144 -7.54 -9.00 9.99
C LEU A 144 -8.37 -8.66 8.74
N ASN A 145 -9.48 -9.40 8.53
CA ASN A 145 -10.38 -9.20 7.39
C ASN A 145 -11.69 -8.49 7.75
N VAL A 146 -11.89 -8.11 9.02
CA VAL A 146 -13.14 -7.53 9.51
C VAL A 146 -13.14 -6.02 9.32
N GLU A 147 -14.24 -5.51 8.73
CA GLU A 147 -14.51 -4.10 8.56
C GLU A 147 -15.85 -3.79 9.23
N THR A 148 -15.85 -2.84 10.16
CA THR A 148 -17.07 -2.44 10.89
C THR A 148 -17.99 -1.63 9.99
N ARG A 149 -19.28 -1.52 10.36
CA ARG A 149 -20.28 -0.72 9.63
C ARG A 149 -19.88 0.75 9.41
N ARG A 150 -18.99 1.30 10.26
CA ARG A 150 -18.46 2.67 10.17
C ARG A 150 -17.15 2.76 9.35
N GLY A 151 -16.77 1.69 8.64
CA GLY A 151 -15.50 1.62 7.89
C GLY A 151 -14.24 1.51 8.76
N ARG A 152 -14.38 1.34 10.09
CA ARG A 152 -13.24 1.17 10.99
C ARG A 152 -12.73 -0.26 10.97
N ARG A 153 -11.43 -0.42 11.13
CA ARG A 153 -10.71 -1.70 11.09
C ARG A 153 -10.04 -1.97 12.44
N PRO A 154 -10.60 -2.86 13.27
CA PRO A 154 -10.07 -3.12 14.60
C PRO A 154 -8.59 -3.51 14.58
N THR A 155 -8.15 -4.27 13.58
CA THR A 155 -6.74 -4.69 13.45
C THR A 155 -5.77 -3.52 13.36
N GLU A 156 -6.14 -2.42 12.69
CA GLU A 156 -5.25 -1.26 12.56
C GLU A 156 -5.02 -0.60 13.91
N LEU A 157 -6.09 -0.43 14.70
CA LEU A 157 -5.99 0.12 16.06
C LEU A 157 -5.17 -0.81 16.97
N LEU A 158 -5.47 -2.11 16.97
CA LEU A 158 -4.77 -3.10 17.80
C LEU A 158 -3.29 -3.18 17.43
N ALA A 159 -2.96 -3.25 16.14
CA ALA A 159 -1.56 -3.25 15.68
C ALA A 159 -0.84 -1.94 16.03
N THR A 160 -1.52 -0.79 15.92
CA THR A 160 -0.93 0.51 16.29
C THR A 160 -0.62 0.57 17.79
N ILE A 161 -1.52 0.09 18.65
CA ILE A 161 -1.28 0.04 20.09
C ILE A 161 -0.09 -0.89 20.39
N THR A 162 -0.04 -2.08 19.78
CA THR A 162 1.12 -2.98 19.92
C THR A 162 2.42 -2.31 19.46
N ALA A 163 2.39 -1.60 18.32
CA ALA A 163 3.56 -0.88 17.80
C ALA A 163 4.03 0.19 18.79
N ILE A 164 3.11 0.92 19.42
CA ILE A 164 3.44 1.92 20.46
C ILE A 164 4.07 1.24 21.69
N ILE A 165 3.50 0.15 22.19
CA ILE A 165 4.06 -0.60 23.33
C ILE A 165 5.50 -1.06 23.03
N ALA A 166 5.71 -1.65 21.85
CA ALA A 166 7.01 -2.13 21.41
C ALA A 166 8.01 -0.99 21.17
N ALA A 167 7.58 0.11 20.56
CA ALA A 167 8.38 1.31 20.35
C ALA A 167 8.84 1.94 21.68
N LEU A 168 7.95 2.05 22.65
CA LEU A 168 8.28 2.56 23.99
C LEU A 168 9.28 1.65 24.71
N ALA A 169 9.21 0.33 24.50
CA ALA A 169 10.21 -0.59 25.03
C ALA A 169 11.58 -0.39 24.36
N LEU A 170 11.64 -0.28 23.03
CA LEU A 170 12.89 0.02 22.30
C LEU A 170 13.50 1.35 22.72
N PHE A 171 12.67 2.37 22.90
CA PHE A 171 13.10 3.66 23.43
C PHE A 171 13.68 3.49 24.85
N ALA A 172 12.98 2.81 25.74
CA ALA A 172 13.51 2.59 27.09
C ALA A 172 14.85 1.82 27.09
N TYR A 173 15.06 0.89 26.14
CA TYR A 173 16.36 0.25 25.93
C TYR A 173 17.44 1.21 25.41
N SER A 174 17.13 2.08 24.44
CA SER A 174 18.11 3.03 23.90
C SER A 174 18.59 4.05 24.93
N TYR A 175 17.79 4.30 25.96
CA TYR A 175 18.14 5.18 27.08
C TYR A 175 18.71 4.44 28.30
N GLY A 176 18.88 3.11 28.21
CA GLY A 176 19.38 2.28 29.30
C GLY A 176 18.45 2.21 30.52
N LEU A 177 17.18 2.63 30.41
CA LEU A 177 16.26 2.76 31.54
C LEU A 177 16.09 1.43 32.29
N PHE A 178 16.05 0.32 31.56
CA PHE A 178 15.83 -1.00 32.17
C PHE A 178 17.03 -1.58 32.91
N VAL A 179 18.22 -0.98 32.81
CA VAL A 179 19.34 -1.33 33.70
C VAL A 179 19.10 -0.77 35.11
N TYR A 180 18.38 0.36 35.21
CA TYR A 180 18.17 1.08 36.47
C TYR A 180 16.82 0.78 37.15
N TYR A 181 15.80 0.34 36.40
CA TYR A 181 14.43 0.15 36.91
C TYR A 181 13.99 -1.32 37.06
N GLN A 182 14.91 -2.29 37.06
CA GLN A 182 14.55 -3.68 37.38
C GLN A 182 14.20 -3.79 38.87
N THR A 183 12.91 -3.82 39.17
CA THR A 183 12.38 -4.16 40.50
C THR A 183 11.61 -5.48 40.42
N PRO A 184 11.41 -6.19 41.55
CA PRO A 184 10.61 -7.41 41.57
C PRO A 184 9.20 -7.23 40.97
N ASP A 185 8.65 -6.02 41.09
CA ASP A 185 7.30 -5.67 40.64
C ASP A 185 7.24 -5.16 39.18
N PHE A 186 8.40 -4.88 38.56
CA PHE A 186 8.46 -4.36 37.19
C PHE A 186 9.43 -5.16 36.33
N VAL A 187 8.87 -6.12 35.58
CA VAL A 187 9.61 -6.85 34.54
C VAL A 187 9.46 -6.12 33.20
N PRO A 188 10.56 -5.59 32.62
CA PRO A 188 10.48 -4.95 31.32
C PRO A 188 10.32 -5.98 30.19
N MET A 189 9.65 -5.55 29.12
CA MET A 189 9.56 -6.29 27.87
C MET A 189 10.96 -6.51 27.29
N SER A 190 11.33 -7.76 27.00
CA SER A 190 12.65 -8.11 26.43
C SER A 190 12.98 -7.38 25.12
N LEU A 191 14.27 -7.13 24.85
CA LEU A 191 14.73 -6.51 23.61
C LEU A 191 14.32 -7.31 22.35
N PRO A 192 14.63 -8.61 22.22
CA PRO A 192 14.15 -9.41 21.08
C PRO A 192 12.62 -9.42 20.98
N GLY A 193 11.90 -9.44 22.12
CA GLY A 193 10.44 -9.29 22.14
C GLY A 193 9.99 -7.97 21.51
N SER A 194 10.55 -6.83 21.93
CA SER A 194 10.17 -5.51 21.39
C SER A 194 10.38 -5.41 19.87
N ILE A 195 11.47 -6.00 19.34
CA ILE A 195 11.73 -6.06 17.89
C ILE A 195 10.68 -6.94 17.20
N ALA A 196 10.40 -8.13 17.74
CA ALA A 196 9.44 -9.07 17.16
C ALA A 196 8.00 -8.50 17.19
N PHE A 197 7.56 -7.89 18.29
CA PHE A 197 6.23 -7.28 18.36
C PHE A 197 6.09 -6.07 17.44
N LEU A 198 7.12 -5.23 17.31
CA LEU A 198 7.11 -4.13 16.36
C LEU A 198 7.04 -4.64 14.91
N ALA A 199 7.82 -5.67 14.59
CA ALA A 199 7.79 -6.32 13.27
C ALA A 199 6.40 -6.95 13.00
N LEU A 200 5.82 -7.65 13.97
CA LEU A 200 4.50 -8.26 13.84
C LEU A 200 3.41 -7.20 13.62
N ALA A 201 3.42 -6.12 14.40
CA ALA A 201 2.49 -5.01 14.25
C ALA A 201 2.62 -4.34 12.86
N ALA A 202 3.84 -4.07 12.40
CA ALA A 202 4.08 -3.57 11.05
C ALA A 202 3.57 -4.56 9.98
N GLY A 203 3.79 -5.85 10.19
CA GLY A 203 3.32 -6.92 9.31
C GLY A 203 1.79 -7.01 9.23
N MET A 204 1.08 -6.81 10.34
CA MET A 204 -0.38 -6.75 10.41
C MET A 204 -0.93 -5.54 9.66
N LEU A 205 -0.33 -4.35 9.83
CA LEU A 205 -0.69 -3.14 9.09
C LEU A 205 -0.45 -3.33 7.58
N LEU A 206 0.70 -3.88 7.20
CA LEU A 206 1.07 -4.11 5.80
C LEU A 206 0.34 -5.29 5.13
N ALA A 207 -0.43 -6.09 5.88
CA ALA A 207 -1.15 -7.24 5.34
C ALA A 207 -2.30 -6.85 4.41
N ARG A 208 -2.91 -5.67 4.62
CA ARG A 208 -4.03 -5.15 3.82
C ARG A 208 -3.74 -3.72 3.36
N PRO A 209 -2.76 -3.52 2.46
CA PRO A 209 -2.30 -2.18 2.09
C PRO A 209 -3.37 -1.37 1.37
N HIS A 210 -4.35 -2.01 0.72
CA HIS A 210 -5.38 -1.34 -0.08
C HIS A 210 -6.49 -0.68 0.74
N ARG A 211 -6.44 -0.77 2.08
CA ARG A 211 -7.58 -0.46 2.92
C ARG A 211 -7.16 0.34 4.17
N GLY A 212 -8.11 1.10 4.72
CA GLY A 212 -7.95 1.90 5.95
C GLY A 212 -6.77 2.87 5.91
N ALA A 213 -6.09 3.06 7.06
CA ALA A 213 -4.97 3.99 7.17
C ALA A 213 -3.80 3.61 6.25
N MET A 214 -3.60 2.32 5.99
CA MET A 214 -2.53 1.84 5.13
C MET A 214 -2.79 2.11 3.64
N ALA A 215 -4.04 2.32 3.23
CA ALA A 215 -4.35 2.82 1.89
C ALA A 215 -3.73 4.21 1.65
N PHE A 216 -3.76 5.07 2.67
CA PHE A 216 -3.11 6.38 2.62
C PHE A 216 -1.59 6.24 2.55
N VAL A 217 -0.99 5.46 3.47
CA VAL A 217 0.47 5.26 3.54
C VAL A 217 1.02 4.58 2.27
N THR A 218 0.27 3.67 1.65
CA THR A 218 0.68 2.97 0.42
C THR A 218 0.20 3.65 -0.86
N SER A 219 -0.48 4.80 -0.77
CA SER A 219 -0.89 5.55 -1.95
C SER A 219 0.32 6.16 -2.67
N ASP A 220 0.19 6.39 -3.98
CA ASP A 220 1.18 7.11 -4.79
C ASP A 220 0.98 8.64 -4.71
N THR A 221 0.30 9.11 -3.67
CA THR A 221 0.11 10.55 -3.44
C THR A 221 1.31 11.14 -2.70
N SER A 222 1.45 12.47 -2.75
CA SER A 222 2.44 13.19 -1.94
C SER A 222 2.25 12.90 -0.44
N GLY A 223 1.01 12.74 0.03
CA GLY A 223 0.71 12.35 1.41
C GLY A 223 1.20 10.95 1.77
N GLY A 224 1.01 9.97 0.88
CA GLY A 224 1.54 8.61 1.06
C GLY A 224 3.07 8.57 1.05
N PHE A 225 3.72 9.35 0.18
CA PHE A 225 5.16 9.52 0.20
C PHE A 225 5.66 10.09 1.54
N LEU A 226 5.05 11.18 2.01
CA LEU A 226 5.39 11.79 3.30
C LEU A 226 5.21 10.81 4.45
N ALA A 227 4.12 10.04 4.48
CA ALA A 227 3.89 9.06 5.54
C ALA A 227 4.96 7.97 5.56
N ARG A 228 5.38 7.45 4.40
CA ARG A 228 6.45 6.43 4.31
C ARG A 228 7.82 6.94 4.74
N LEU A 229 8.05 8.24 4.66
CA LEU A 229 9.29 8.88 5.10
C LEU A 229 9.27 9.26 6.59
N LEU A 230 8.20 9.94 7.02
CA LEU A 230 8.11 10.51 8.37
C LEU A 230 7.79 9.45 9.44
N LEU A 231 6.97 8.44 9.14
CA LEU A 231 6.60 7.43 10.16
C LEU A 231 7.81 6.62 10.65
N PRO A 232 8.65 6.03 9.77
CA PRO A 232 9.84 5.32 10.23
C PRO A 232 10.84 6.28 10.88
N LEU A 233 11.04 7.46 10.30
CA LEU A 233 12.02 8.41 10.81
C LEU A 233 11.64 8.97 12.19
N GLY A 234 10.35 9.26 12.42
CA GLY A 234 9.85 9.72 13.72
C GLY A 234 10.04 8.70 14.84
N LEU A 235 10.09 7.41 14.51
CA LEU A 235 10.40 6.34 15.45
C LEU A 235 11.92 6.12 15.60
N LEU A 236 12.65 6.04 14.49
CA LEU A 236 14.07 5.68 14.49
C LEU A 236 14.97 6.81 14.99
N LEU A 237 14.67 8.06 14.63
CA LEU A 237 15.49 9.21 14.98
C LEU A 237 15.72 9.36 16.50
N PRO A 238 14.67 9.39 17.36
CA PRO A 238 14.88 9.52 18.80
C PRO A 238 15.57 8.30 19.42
N ILE A 239 15.31 7.08 18.91
CA ILE A 239 15.96 5.85 19.38
C ILE A 239 17.47 5.89 19.05
N LEU A 240 17.84 6.23 17.82
CA LEU A 240 19.23 6.28 17.38
C LEU A 240 20.02 7.40 18.08
N LEU A 241 19.44 8.60 18.17
CA LEU A 241 20.07 9.72 18.89
C LEU A 241 20.17 9.44 20.38
N GLY A 242 19.17 8.79 20.98
CA GLY A 242 19.20 8.36 22.37
C GLY A 242 20.31 7.34 22.63
N ALA A 243 20.44 6.34 21.76
CA ALA A 243 21.51 5.34 21.85
C ALA A 243 22.90 5.97 21.67
N LEU A 244 23.07 6.88 20.70
CA LEU A 244 24.31 7.62 20.49
C LEU A 244 24.64 8.48 21.72
N ARG A 245 23.62 9.15 22.29
CA ARG A 245 23.75 9.95 23.50
C ARG A 245 24.30 9.10 24.66
N ILE A 246 23.64 8.00 24.99
CA ILE A 246 24.06 7.13 26.10
C ILE A 246 25.43 6.49 25.81
N GLY A 247 25.68 6.08 24.56
CA GLY A 247 26.97 5.54 24.15
C GLY A 247 28.12 6.52 24.38
N GLY A 248 27.95 7.79 24.04
CA GLY A 248 28.96 8.82 24.29
C GLY A 248 29.12 9.20 25.77
N GLU A 249 28.05 9.16 26.57
CA GLU A 249 28.12 9.33 28.04
C GLU A 249 28.94 8.19 28.67
N ASN A 250 28.64 6.94 28.27
CA ASN A 250 29.35 5.75 28.78
C ASN A 250 30.82 5.71 28.35
N ALA A 251 31.16 6.30 27.20
CA ALA A 251 32.54 6.44 26.74
C ALA A 251 33.28 7.62 27.38
N GLY A 252 32.62 8.41 28.24
CA GLY A 252 33.22 9.56 28.90
C GLY A 252 33.44 10.78 27.99
N LEU A 253 32.82 10.84 26.81
CA LEU A 253 33.00 11.93 25.85
C LEU A 253 32.37 13.25 26.33
N TYR A 254 31.31 13.17 27.13
CA TYR A 254 30.61 14.32 27.68
C TYR A 254 29.79 13.95 28.93
N SER A 255 29.43 14.97 29.72
CA SER A 255 28.56 14.79 30.89
C SER A 255 27.08 14.67 30.51
N THR A 256 26.25 14.12 31.41
CA THR A 256 24.80 13.96 31.19
C THR A 256 24.10 15.27 30.81
N ARG A 257 24.47 16.40 31.42
CA ARG A 257 23.89 17.71 31.08
C ARG A 257 24.20 18.13 29.64
N ILE A 258 25.45 17.96 29.22
CA ILE A 258 25.87 18.26 27.84
C ILE A 258 25.21 17.27 26.87
N GLY A 259 25.14 15.99 27.23
CA GLY A 259 24.50 14.94 26.43
C GLY A 259 23.02 15.21 26.15
N VAL A 260 22.26 15.64 27.15
CA VAL A 260 20.86 16.06 26.98
C VAL A 260 20.77 17.24 26.01
N GLY A 261 21.66 18.24 26.14
CA GLY A 261 21.73 19.38 25.22
C GLY A 261 22.02 18.96 23.77
N LEU A 262 23.06 18.15 23.56
CA LEU A 262 23.44 17.62 22.24
C LEU A 262 22.32 16.80 21.61
N PHE A 263 21.64 15.97 22.41
CA PHE A 263 20.46 15.23 21.95
C PHE A 263 19.34 16.16 21.49
N ALA A 264 18.97 17.14 22.31
CA ALA A 264 17.89 18.08 21.99
C ALA A 264 18.22 18.92 20.74
N THR A 265 19.44 19.48 20.67
CA THR A 265 19.90 20.24 19.51
C THR A 265 19.98 19.37 18.26
N GLY A 266 20.57 18.17 18.35
CA GLY A 266 20.67 17.24 17.23
C GLY A 266 19.30 16.78 16.71
N PHE A 267 18.36 16.50 17.62
CA PHE A 267 16.98 16.15 17.27
C PHE A 267 16.29 17.32 16.57
N ILE A 268 16.41 18.56 17.08
CA ILE A 268 15.84 19.76 16.45
C ILE A 268 16.43 19.97 15.05
N VAL A 269 17.76 19.90 14.90
CA VAL A 269 18.43 20.08 13.60
C VAL A 269 17.98 19.03 12.59
N LEU A 270 17.96 17.75 12.98
CA LEU A 270 17.55 16.66 12.07
C LEU A 270 16.06 16.71 11.76
N PHE A 271 15.22 17.10 12.73
CA PHE A 271 13.80 17.32 12.52
C PHE A 271 13.55 18.47 11.53
N LEU A 272 14.18 19.63 11.72
CA LEU A 272 14.09 20.77 10.80
C LEU A 272 14.64 20.43 9.42
N ALA A 273 15.76 19.71 9.34
CA ALA A 273 16.33 19.24 8.07
C ALA A 273 15.35 18.31 7.33
N THR A 274 14.68 17.42 8.07
CA THR A 274 13.65 16.53 7.53
C THR A 274 12.45 17.33 7.01
N VAL A 275 11.95 18.29 7.80
CA VAL A 275 10.83 19.17 7.41
C VAL A 275 11.20 20.00 6.18
N TRP A 276 12.41 20.54 6.15
CA TRP A 276 12.89 21.31 5.01
C TRP A 276 13.03 20.46 3.75
N TRP A 277 13.60 19.26 3.89
CA TRP A 277 13.71 18.30 2.79
C TRP A 277 12.30 17.95 2.27
N THR A 278 11.38 17.53 3.14
CA THR A 278 10.03 17.15 2.73
C THR A 278 9.28 18.30 2.08
N ALA A 279 9.39 19.52 2.60
CA ALA A 279 8.81 20.72 2.00
C ALA A 279 9.39 20.99 0.60
N ARG A 280 10.70 20.87 0.41
CA ARG A 280 11.36 21.07 -0.90
C ARG A 280 10.94 20.02 -1.92
N LEU A 281 10.80 18.77 -1.52
CA LEU A 281 10.30 17.69 -2.37
C LEU A 281 8.85 17.93 -2.76
N LEU A 282 8.01 18.29 -1.79
CA LEU A 282 6.59 18.58 -2.03
C LEU A 282 6.43 19.75 -3.00
N PHE A 283 7.18 20.84 -2.78
CA PHE A 283 7.15 22.01 -3.66
C PHE A 283 7.53 21.67 -5.11
N ARG A 284 8.58 20.85 -5.31
CA ARG A 284 8.97 20.38 -6.66
C ARG A 284 7.86 19.56 -7.31
N SER A 285 7.31 18.60 -6.58
CA SER A 285 6.22 17.74 -7.08
C SER A 285 4.97 18.54 -7.45
N ASP A 286 4.59 19.52 -6.63
CA ASP A 286 3.42 20.36 -6.90
C ASP A 286 3.67 21.28 -8.10
N THR A 287 4.89 21.78 -8.28
CA THR A 287 5.26 22.61 -9.43
C THR A 287 5.24 21.82 -10.74
N GLU A 288 5.79 20.60 -10.75
CA GLU A 288 5.75 19.71 -11.91
C GLU A 288 4.32 19.35 -12.29
N ARG A 289 3.48 19.04 -11.29
CA ARG A 289 2.07 18.76 -11.50
C ARG A 289 1.33 19.94 -12.13
N LYS A 290 1.52 21.16 -11.61
CA LYS A 290 0.90 22.38 -12.17
C LYS A 290 1.32 22.63 -13.62
N ARG A 291 2.61 22.44 -13.95
CA ARG A 291 3.10 22.57 -15.33
C ARG A 291 2.48 21.53 -16.27
N ALA A 292 2.33 20.29 -15.83
CA ALA A 292 1.67 19.24 -16.62
C ALA A 292 0.19 19.55 -16.85
N GLU A 293 -0.53 20.02 -15.81
CA GLU A 293 -1.92 20.45 -15.92
C GLU A 293 -2.08 21.64 -16.90
N GLU A 294 -1.18 22.63 -16.85
CA GLU A 294 -1.17 23.76 -17.79
C GLU A 294 -0.89 23.31 -19.23
N HIS A 295 0.07 22.39 -19.43
CA HIS A 295 0.39 21.87 -20.76
C HIS A 295 -0.79 21.11 -21.38
N VAL A 296 -1.48 20.27 -20.59
CA VAL A 296 -2.71 19.60 -21.03
C VAL A 296 -3.80 20.61 -21.38
N ARG A 297 -3.95 21.67 -20.58
CA ARG A 297 -4.92 22.74 -20.87
C ARG A 297 -4.62 23.47 -22.18
N GLN A 298 -3.35 23.78 -22.44
CA GLN A 298 -2.92 24.41 -23.69
C GLN A 298 -3.16 23.50 -24.91
N LEU A 299 -2.83 22.21 -24.79
CA LEU A 299 -3.09 21.24 -25.85
C LEU A 299 -4.58 21.09 -26.14
N ASN A 300 -5.43 21.04 -25.11
CA ASN A 300 -6.87 20.99 -25.30
C ASN A 300 -7.40 22.24 -26.02
N ALA A 301 -6.95 23.43 -25.62
CA ALA A 301 -7.35 24.68 -26.29
C ALA A 301 -6.87 24.74 -27.75
N GLN A 302 -5.67 24.23 -28.06
CA GLN A 302 -5.18 24.11 -29.43
C GLN A 302 -5.98 23.08 -30.24
N LEU A 303 -6.35 21.96 -29.62
CA LEU A 303 -7.14 20.92 -30.26
C LEU A 303 -8.55 21.43 -30.57
N GLU A 304 -9.19 22.13 -29.63
CA GLU A 304 -10.50 22.79 -29.83
C GLU A 304 -10.44 23.75 -31.03
N ARG A 305 -9.44 24.62 -31.11
CA ARG A 305 -9.26 25.53 -32.27
C ARG A 305 -9.10 24.77 -33.58
N ARG A 306 -8.25 23.73 -33.62
CA ARG A 306 -8.07 22.92 -34.84
C ARG A 306 -9.35 22.20 -35.23
N VAL A 307 -10.13 21.72 -34.26
CA VAL A 307 -11.43 21.09 -34.51
C VAL A 307 -12.39 22.11 -35.11
N GLU A 308 -12.47 23.32 -34.56
CA GLU A 308 -13.29 24.41 -35.12
C GLU A 308 -12.86 24.77 -36.54
N GLU A 309 -11.57 25.01 -36.77
CA GLU A 309 -11.01 25.33 -38.10
C GLU A 309 -11.33 24.25 -39.14
N ARG A 310 -11.08 22.98 -38.79
CA ARG A 310 -11.34 21.86 -39.71
C ARG A 310 -12.83 21.63 -39.91
N THR A 311 -13.66 21.86 -38.91
CA THR A 311 -15.12 21.76 -39.06
C THR A 311 -15.63 22.86 -39.98
N ALA A 312 -15.13 24.08 -39.86
CA ALA A 312 -15.47 25.19 -40.75
C ALA A 312 -14.99 24.96 -42.19
N GLU A 313 -13.76 24.47 -42.37
CA GLU A 313 -13.22 24.08 -43.68
C GLU A 313 -14.06 22.97 -44.32
N LEU A 314 -14.39 21.92 -43.57
CA LEU A 314 -15.20 20.79 -44.03
C LEU A 314 -16.60 21.25 -44.44
N SER A 315 -17.23 22.12 -43.63
CA SER A 315 -18.53 22.71 -43.95
C SER A 315 -18.48 23.51 -45.25
N ARG A 316 -17.42 24.32 -45.45
CA ARG A 316 -17.26 25.12 -46.67
C ARG A 316 -17.06 24.25 -47.91
N VAL A 317 -16.21 23.23 -47.83
CA VAL A 317 -15.97 22.29 -48.94
C VAL A 317 -17.24 21.50 -49.25
N ASN A 318 -18.00 21.09 -48.22
CA ASN A 318 -19.28 20.42 -48.41
C ASN A 318 -20.31 21.33 -49.11
N ASP A 319 -20.41 22.60 -48.72
CA ASP A 319 -21.29 23.57 -49.37
C ASP A 319 -20.90 23.80 -50.84
N GLU A 320 -19.59 23.88 -51.14
CA GLU A 320 -19.08 24.01 -52.51
C GLU A 320 -19.39 22.76 -53.35
N LEU A 321 -19.16 21.57 -52.79
CA LEU A 321 -19.47 20.31 -53.45
C LEU A 321 -20.97 20.20 -53.76
N GLN A 322 -21.84 20.62 -52.83
CA GLN A 322 -23.28 20.67 -53.05
C GLN A 322 -23.65 21.65 -54.17
N ARG A 323 -23.02 22.83 -54.24
CA ARG A 323 -23.24 23.79 -55.34
C ARG A 323 -22.82 23.23 -56.69
N VAL A 324 -21.65 22.59 -56.77
CA VAL A 324 -21.16 21.95 -58.00
C VAL A 324 -22.07 20.80 -58.42
N SER A 325 -22.50 19.96 -57.47
CA SER A 325 -23.46 18.90 -57.74
C SER A 325 -24.77 19.45 -58.32
N LYS A 326 -25.32 20.51 -57.70
CA LYS A 326 -26.55 21.14 -58.18
C LYS A 326 -26.39 21.75 -59.57
N ALA A 327 -25.28 22.46 -59.83
CA ALA A 327 -25.01 23.04 -61.15
C ALA A 327 -24.85 21.97 -62.24
N LYS A 328 -24.25 20.83 -61.90
CA LYS A 328 -24.20 19.65 -62.79
C LYS A 328 -25.60 19.12 -63.09
N ASP A 329 -26.44 18.97 -62.07
CA ASP A 329 -27.81 18.48 -62.23
C ASP A 329 -28.65 19.44 -63.10
N ASP A 330 -28.54 20.76 -62.87
CA ASP A 330 -29.21 21.80 -63.66
C ASP A 330 -28.72 21.80 -65.12
N PHE A 331 -27.41 21.65 -65.37
CA PHE A 331 -26.83 21.56 -66.70
C PHE A 331 -27.32 20.30 -67.45
N LEU A 332 -27.33 19.14 -66.80
CA LEU A 332 -27.82 17.90 -67.39
C LEU A 332 -29.30 18.00 -67.75
N ALA A 333 -30.10 18.64 -66.92
CA ALA A 333 -31.51 18.91 -67.21
C ALA A 333 -31.67 19.83 -68.44
N ALA A 334 -30.91 20.92 -68.51
CA ALA A 334 -30.92 21.85 -69.64
C ALA A 334 -30.50 21.18 -70.95
N ILE A 335 -29.38 20.44 -70.97
CA ILE A 335 -28.92 19.68 -72.14
C ILE A 335 -29.97 18.65 -72.57
N SER A 336 -30.59 17.95 -71.62
CA SER A 336 -31.66 16.99 -71.94
C SER A 336 -32.85 17.65 -72.64
N HIS A 337 -33.22 18.87 -72.21
CA HIS A 337 -34.29 19.64 -72.84
C HIS A 337 -33.88 20.16 -74.23
N GLU A 338 -32.67 20.72 -74.35
CA GLU A 338 -32.09 21.24 -75.58
C GLU A 338 -31.83 20.15 -76.63
N LEU A 339 -31.51 18.93 -76.22
CA LEU A 339 -31.34 17.79 -77.13
C LEU A 339 -32.69 17.20 -77.54
N ARG A 340 -33.67 17.15 -76.63
CA ARG A 340 -35.01 16.64 -76.94
C ARG A 340 -35.68 17.51 -78.01
N THR A 341 -35.55 18.83 -77.96
CA THR A 341 -36.18 19.76 -78.92
C THR A 341 -35.83 19.46 -80.40
N PRO A 342 -34.55 19.30 -80.83
CA PRO A 342 -34.18 18.92 -82.18
C PRO A 342 -34.31 17.41 -82.46
N LEU A 343 -34.14 16.52 -81.47
CA LEU A 343 -34.32 15.08 -81.71
C LEU A 343 -35.79 14.71 -81.92
N THR A 344 -36.73 15.41 -81.28
CA THR A 344 -38.15 15.04 -81.35
C THR A 344 -38.69 15.08 -82.79
N PRO A 345 -38.41 16.11 -83.61
CA PRO A 345 -38.72 16.09 -85.04
C PRO A 345 -38.00 14.98 -85.81
N VAL A 346 -36.72 14.70 -85.53
CA VAL A 346 -35.95 13.65 -86.22
C VAL A 346 -36.51 12.26 -85.92
N LEU A 347 -36.77 11.97 -84.64
CA LEU A 347 -37.43 10.74 -84.19
C LEU A 347 -38.85 10.62 -84.73
N MET A 348 -39.64 11.70 -84.74
CA MET A 348 -40.95 11.73 -85.39
C MET A 348 -40.85 11.47 -86.90
N SER A 349 -39.84 12.02 -87.57
CA SER A 349 -39.61 11.82 -89.01
C SER A 349 -39.20 10.38 -89.32
N ALA A 350 -38.30 9.81 -88.52
CA ALA A 350 -37.88 8.42 -88.62
C ALA A 350 -39.06 7.47 -88.33
N ALA A 351 -39.82 7.70 -87.26
CA ALA A 351 -41.01 6.92 -86.94
C ALA A 351 -42.11 7.07 -88.02
N ALA A 352 -42.30 8.26 -88.58
CA ALA A 352 -43.24 8.48 -89.69
C ALA A 352 -42.80 7.75 -90.97
N MET A 353 -41.50 7.68 -91.25
CA MET A 353 -40.94 6.88 -92.35
C MET A 353 -41.07 5.37 -92.10
N GLU A 354 -41.00 4.92 -90.85
CA GLU A 354 -41.26 3.52 -90.46
C GLU A 354 -42.75 3.15 -90.61
N LEU A 355 -43.66 4.10 -90.38
CA LEU A 355 -45.12 3.95 -90.55
C LEU A 355 -45.62 4.25 -91.98
N ASP A 356 -44.77 4.74 -92.88
CA ASP A 356 -45.13 5.02 -94.28
C ASP A 356 -45.18 3.72 -95.10
N THR A 357 -46.40 3.30 -95.45
CA THR A 357 -46.67 2.04 -96.14
C THR A 357 -46.26 2.02 -97.61
N THR A 358 -45.73 3.12 -98.15
CA THR A 358 -45.38 3.28 -99.57
C THR A 358 -43.91 3.02 -99.94
N LEU A 359 -43.02 2.78 -98.95
CA LEU A 359 -41.57 2.54 -99.17
C LEU A 359 -41.24 1.06 -99.50
N PRO A 360 -40.26 0.77 -100.39
CA PRO A 360 -39.85 -0.60 -100.75
C PRO A 360 -39.35 -1.44 -99.54
N PRO A 361 -39.59 -2.76 -99.52
CA PRO A 361 -39.35 -3.61 -98.34
C PRO A 361 -37.88 -3.65 -97.86
N GLU A 362 -36.90 -3.48 -98.76
CA GLU A 362 -35.47 -3.49 -98.41
C GLU A 362 -35.03 -2.27 -97.58
N GLN A 363 -35.74 -1.13 -97.67
CA GLN A 363 -35.39 0.08 -96.91
C GLN A 363 -36.05 0.14 -95.54
N ARG A 364 -37.21 -0.53 -95.35
CA ARG A 364 -37.90 -0.59 -94.05
C ARG A 364 -37.11 -1.35 -92.99
N GLU A 365 -36.39 -2.40 -93.38
CA GLU A 365 -35.58 -3.22 -92.47
C GLU A 365 -34.37 -2.46 -91.89
N GLN A 366 -33.85 -1.48 -92.63
CA GLN A 366 -32.65 -0.73 -92.25
C GLN A 366 -32.95 0.36 -91.20
N PHE A 367 -34.19 0.84 -91.14
CA PHE A 367 -34.63 1.84 -90.16
C PHE A 367 -35.21 1.22 -88.88
N SER A 368 -35.70 -0.03 -88.90
CA SER A 368 -36.20 -0.70 -87.69
C SER A 368 -35.09 -1.26 -86.78
N MET A 369 -33.82 -1.18 -87.20
CA MET A 369 -32.64 -1.67 -86.45
C MET A 369 -31.82 -0.57 -85.76
N MET A 370 -32.22 0.70 -85.90
CA MET A 370 -31.61 1.86 -85.25
C MET A 370 -32.43 2.27 -84.03
#